data_AF-A0A920H006-F1
#
_entry.id   AF-A0A920H006-F1
#
_cell.length_a   1.000
_cell.length_b   1.000
_cell.length_c   1.000
_cell.angle_alpha   90.00
_cell.angle_beta   90.00
_cell.angle_gamma   90.00
#
_symmetry.space_group_name_H-M   'P 1'
#
loop_
_entity.id
_entity.type
_entity.pdbx_description
1 polymer ?
#
loop_
_entity_poly.entity_id
_entity_poly.type
_entity_poly.pdbx_seq_one_letter_code
_entity_poly.pdbx_strand_id
1 'polypeptide(L)'
;MARVDLKAPEVETFAFTSSNAGLNNDDFGDTRLVRDGDTLTLSFQTSERLSTSLDVDGSREPLVHFLSGTDEIEASRITIQDGTTDGKSWKAELDIDESVAALEDKEGFFGFKITVFDKSGNERLVRFEDDGTGLSQIEPSGVDAFASVNQTGFRARFDTKRPEVEEIALTSTNSGENPDDFPNSRLVTNGDTLTLSFETSERISLQNDVDGSRKPLVSFFNGLDELPVSDENITLQSSDTDGTKWKAELLIDETLTSLQDEEGSLGFKVTVLDKVGNRRVIEFSDDGTFGDSFVSGLTQKDLEGEGDFDTLNPSNYRVRFDTKLPEVESINLLSSNPGSNSDYNTDVSKSLLLRDNDTVSLEFVTSERISTEVDLLGLRKPEVLFISGTKQLPADNISLQSTDANGRNWVARLKIDESEPSLSDKEGYLGFKVKVQDKSGNERIIEFSDDGTSLPFKPFLKPCHR
;
A
#
# COMPACT_ATOMS: atom_id res chain seq x y z
N MET A 1 -71.99 16.25 26.23
CA MET A 1 -71.19 17.47 25.96
C MET A 1 -70.20 17.10 24.86
N ALA A 2 -70.13 17.88 23.78
CA ALA A 2 -69.21 17.63 22.67
C ALA A 2 -68.07 18.67 22.74
N ARG A 3 -66.82 18.21 22.60
CA ARG A 3 -65.66 19.08 22.38
C ARG A 3 -65.38 19.08 20.89
N VAL A 4 -65.15 20.26 20.32
CA VAL A 4 -64.80 20.45 18.91
C VAL A 4 -63.31 20.70 18.83
N ASP A 5 -62.65 20.02 17.91
CA ASP A 5 -61.23 20.12 17.64
C ASP A 5 -61.02 20.10 16.13
N LEU A 6 -60.52 21.21 15.60
CA LEU A 6 -60.37 21.45 14.16
C LEU A 6 -58.91 21.75 13.78
N LYS A 7 -58.00 21.78 14.76
CA LYS A 7 -56.60 22.13 14.51
C LYS A 7 -55.84 20.83 14.35
N ALA A 8 -55.25 20.62 13.17
CA ALA A 8 -54.34 19.50 12.97
C ALA A 8 -53.03 19.70 13.75
N PRO A 9 -52.41 18.61 14.23
CA PRO A 9 -51.15 18.68 14.96
C PRO A 9 -50.04 19.29 14.10
N GLU A 10 -49.14 20.05 14.72
CA GLU A 10 -47.95 20.63 14.07
C GLU A 10 -46.71 19.84 14.52
N VAL A 11 -45.78 19.54 13.61
CA VAL A 11 -44.44 19.03 13.97
C VAL A 11 -43.57 20.23 14.27
N GLU A 12 -43.40 20.54 15.55
CA GLU A 12 -42.73 21.78 15.97
C GLU A 12 -41.21 21.70 15.78
N THR A 13 -40.63 20.53 16.07
CA THR A 13 -39.18 20.34 16.03
C THR A 13 -38.80 18.96 15.50
N PHE A 14 -37.60 18.85 14.96
CA PHE A 14 -36.99 17.57 14.61
C PHE A 14 -35.46 17.59 14.79
N ALA A 15 -34.85 16.41 14.80
CA ALA A 15 -33.41 16.21 14.90
C ALA A 15 -33.00 14.86 14.30
N PHE A 16 -31.80 14.81 13.70
CA PHE A 16 -31.18 13.58 13.24
C PHE A 16 -30.05 13.11 14.16
N THR A 17 -30.04 11.81 14.42
CA THR A 17 -28.90 11.09 15.02
C THR A 17 -28.61 9.83 14.22
N SER A 18 -27.38 9.34 14.30
CA SER A 18 -26.91 8.15 13.59
C SER A 18 -26.16 7.23 14.56
N SER A 19 -26.18 5.93 14.30
CA SER A 19 -25.29 4.95 14.96
C SER A 19 -23.84 5.07 14.51
N ASN A 20 -23.56 5.70 13.35
CA ASN A 20 -22.22 5.89 12.83
C ASN A 20 -21.49 7.00 13.60
N ALA A 21 -20.30 6.69 14.11
CA ALA A 21 -19.43 7.64 14.79
C ALA A 21 -18.59 8.50 13.82
N GLY A 22 -18.62 8.19 12.52
CA GLY A 22 -17.89 8.90 11.48
C GLY A 22 -18.37 10.33 11.29
N LEU A 23 -17.44 11.20 10.95
CA LEU A 23 -17.69 12.59 10.60
C LEU A 23 -16.93 12.90 9.30
N ASN A 24 -17.51 13.74 8.46
CA ASN A 24 -16.86 14.25 7.26
C ASN A 24 -17.02 15.76 7.21
N ASN A 25 -16.37 16.47 8.16
CA ASN A 25 -16.50 17.93 8.24
C ASN A 25 -15.82 18.66 7.07
N ASP A 26 -14.87 18.01 6.40
CA ASP A 26 -14.15 18.58 5.26
C ASP A 26 -15.07 18.72 4.04
N ASP A 27 -15.85 17.67 3.75
CA ASP A 27 -16.72 17.65 2.56
C ASP A 27 -18.18 18.00 2.91
N PHE A 28 -18.66 17.55 4.08
CA PHE A 28 -20.06 17.61 4.50
C PHE A 28 -20.20 18.02 5.98
N GLY A 29 -19.86 19.26 6.29
CA GLY A 29 -20.10 19.86 7.61
C GLY A 29 -21.55 19.69 8.07
N ASP A 30 -21.74 19.57 9.39
CA ASP A 30 -23.05 19.44 10.05
C ASP A 30 -23.95 18.34 9.45
N THR A 31 -23.35 17.18 9.15
CA THR A 31 -24.06 16.03 8.58
C THR A 31 -23.89 14.78 9.42
N ARG A 32 -24.97 14.02 9.62
CA ARG A 32 -24.97 12.66 10.16
C ARG A 32 -24.77 11.69 9.02
N LEU A 33 -23.72 10.90 9.12
CA LEU A 33 -23.38 9.88 8.13
C LEU A 33 -24.00 8.55 8.52
N VAL A 34 -24.41 7.78 7.53
CA VAL A 34 -24.89 6.41 7.69
C VAL A 34 -24.49 5.60 6.47
N ARG A 35 -24.18 4.33 6.67
CA ARG A 35 -23.88 3.35 5.62
C ARG A 35 -24.66 2.06 5.86
N ASP A 36 -24.39 1.04 5.04
CA ASP A 36 -24.89 -0.31 5.29
C ASP A 36 -24.51 -0.81 6.71
N GLY A 37 -25.51 -1.32 7.43
CA GLY A 37 -25.44 -1.75 8.82
C GLY A 37 -25.68 -0.66 9.88
N ASP A 38 -25.88 0.60 9.49
CA ASP A 38 -26.21 1.68 10.41
C ASP A 38 -27.71 1.92 10.58
N THR A 39 -28.09 2.58 11.67
CA THR A 39 -29.45 3.08 11.91
C THR A 39 -29.46 4.61 11.88
N LEU A 40 -30.27 5.20 11.01
CA LEU A 40 -30.62 6.62 11.04
C LEU A 40 -31.84 6.82 11.95
N THR A 41 -31.77 7.80 12.85
CA THR A 41 -32.89 8.14 13.72
C THR A 41 -33.35 9.58 13.48
N LEU A 42 -34.64 9.75 13.19
CA LEU A 42 -35.34 11.03 13.16
C LEU A 42 -36.19 11.17 14.43
N SER A 43 -35.79 12.07 15.33
CA SER A 43 -36.62 12.45 16.49
C SER A 43 -37.45 13.68 16.15
N PHE A 44 -38.71 13.72 16.56
CA PHE A 44 -39.59 14.87 16.33
C PHE A 44 -40.57 15.09 17.48
N GLN A 45 -40.97 16.35 17.67
CA GLN A 45 -41.93 16.76 18.70
C GLN A 45 -43.13 17.43 18.04
N THR A 46 -44.34 17.10 18.52
CA THR A 46 -45.58 17.68 18.03
C THR A 46 -46.24 18.62 19.03
N SER A 47 -47.04 19.56 18.54
CA SER A 47 -47.78 20.56 19.35
C SER A 47 -48.73 19.90 20.35
N GLU A 48 -49.22 18.70 20.03
CA GLU A 48 -50.13 17.93 20.85
C GLU A 48 -49.86 16.43 20.77
N ARG A 49 -50.60 15.67 21.59
CA ARG A 49 -50.45 14.21 21.68
C ARG A 49 -51.07 13.55 20.46
N LEU A 50 -50.30 12.69 19.80
CA LEU A 50 -50.76 11.94 18.64
C LEU A 50 -51.59 10.73 19.02
N SER A 51 -52.36 10.24 18.04
CA SER A 51 -53.00 8.93 18.11
C SER A 51 -51.96 7.81 18.16
N THR A 52 -52.26 6.74 18.88
CA THR A 52 -51.43 5.53 18.98
C THR A 52 -52.19 4.28 18.58
N SER A 53 -51.51 3.13 18.55
CA SER A 53 -52.07 1.80 18.29
C SER A 53 -53.30 1.42 19.13
N LEU A 54 -53.45 2.05 20.29
CA LEU A 54 -54.53 1.79 21.24
C LEU A 54 -55.79 2.63 20.98
N ASP A 55 -55.73 3.59 20.06
CA ASP A 55 -56.85 4.49 19.78
C ASP A 55 -57.83 3.86 18.78
N VAL A 56 -57.63 4.00 17.46
CA VAL A 56 -58.57 3.54 16.41
C VAL A 56 -57.96 2.41 15.57
N ASP A 57 -57.79 1.23 16.16
CA ASP A 57 -57.21 0.04 15.54
C ASP A 57 -55.86 0.28 14.84
N GLY A 58 -55.04 1.20 15.37
CA GLY A 58 -53.74 1.61 14.80
C GLY A 58 -53.77 2.40 13.50
N SER A 59 -54.95 2.60 12.89
CA SER A 59 -55.10 3.32 11.61
C SER A 59 -54.68 4.80 11.61
N ARG A 60 -54.34 5.35 12.78
CA ARG A 60 -53.97 6.75 13.01
C ARG A 60 -52.59 6.90 13.64
N GLU A 61 -51.78 5.85 13.59
CA GLU A 61 -50.40 5.95 14.04
C GLU A 61 -49.59 6.91 13.14
N PRO A 62 -48.55 7.56 13.67
CA PRO A 62 -47.64 8.35 12.85
C PRO A 62 -46.99 7.48 11.78
N LEU A 63 -46.91 8.00 10.56
CA LEU A 63 -46.20 7.38 9.44
C LEU A 63 -44.99 8.23 9.09
N VAL A 64 -43.83 7.60 8.91
CA VAL A 64 -42.59 8.28 8.55
C VAL A 64 -41.94 7.57 7.38
N HIS A 65 -41.62 8.34 6.34
CA HIS A 65 -40.82 7.88 5.22
C HIS A 65 -39.56 8.74 5.11
N PHE A 66 -38.42 8.11 4.91
CA PHE A 66 -37.18 8.77 4.50
C PHE A 66 -37.18 8.89 2.98
N LEU A 67 -36.67 10.01 2.46
CA LEU A 67 -36.70 10.31 1.03
C LEU A 67 -35.28 10.29 0.49
N SER A 68 -35.04 9.53 -0.57
CA SER A 68 -33.80 9.55 -1.35
C SER A 68 -34.14 9.86 -2.80
N GLY A 69 -33.99 11.12 -3.21
CA GLY A 69 -34.51 11.59 -4.49
C GLY A 69 -36.02 11.34 -4.62
N THR A 70 -36.42 10.46 -5.54
CA THR A 70 -37.82 10.07 -5.74
C THR A 70 -38.27 8.86 -4.92
N ASP A 71 -37.34 8.16 -4.29
CA ASP A 71 -37.64 6.95 -3.54
C ASP A 71 -38.17 7.31 -2.14
N GLU A 72 -39.31 6.71 -1.75
CA GLU A 72 -39.85 6.79 -0.39
C GLU A 72 -39.55 5.47 0.35
N ILE A 73 -38.79 5.55 1.44
CA ILE A 73 -38.37 4.40 2.25
C ILE A 73 -39.10 4.49 3.58
N GLU A 74 -39.98 3.54 3.86
CA GLU A 74 -40.71 3.49 5.14
C GLU A 74 -39.73 3.29 6.32
N ALA A 75 -39.95 4.01 7.41
CA ALA A 75 -39.16 3.83 8.63
C ALA A 75 -39.31 2.39 9.16
N SER A 76 -38.19 1.75 9.49
CA SER A 76 -38.17 0.39 10.05
C SER A 76 -38.96 0.30 11.36
N ARG A 77 -38.98 1.38 12.15
CA ARG A 77 -39.81 1.49 13.36
C ARG A 77 -40.11 2.91 13.75
N ILE A 78 -41.29 3.12 14.35
CA ILE A 78 -41.75 4.40 14.87
C ILE A 78 -42.26 4.20 16.29
N THR A 79 -41.71 4.91 17.26
CA THR A 79 -42.08 4.78 18.67
C THR A 79 -42.13 6.12 19.38
N ILE A 80 -42.83 6.17 20.52
CA ILE A 80 -42.70 7.29 21.45
C ILE A 80 -41.24 7.35 21.94
N GLN A 81 -40.70 8.55 22.08
CA GLN A 81 -39.31 8.75 22.50
C GLN A 81 -39.10 8.29 23.95
N ASP A 82 -38.01 7.57 24.20
CA ASP A 82 -37.67 7.01 25.50
C ASP A 82 -37.60 8.08 26.60
N GLY A 83 -38.12 7.74 27.78
CA GLY A 83 -38.16 8.67 28.92
C GLY A 83 -39.25 9.74 28.85
N THR A 84 -40.09 9.73 27.81
CA THR A 84 -41.25 10.61 27.68
C THR A 84 -42.56 9.84 27.84
N THR A 85 -43.57 10.47 28.44
CA THR A 85 -44.94 9.93 28.54
C THR A 85 -46.00 10.90 28.01
N ASP A 86 -45.56 11.98 27.37
CA ASP A 86 -46.42 13.06 26.89
C ASP A 86 -47.21 12.65 25.63
N GLY A 87 -46.70 11.67 24.87
CA GLY A 87 -47.24 11.24 23.59
C GLY A 87 -47.05 12.29 22.48
N LYS A 88 -46.17 13.27 22.70
CA LYS A 88 -45.80 14.34 21.77
C LYS A 88 -44.42 14.14 21.18
N SER A 89 -43.55 13.43 21.88
CA SER A 89 -42.17 13.19 21.47
C SER A 89 -42.04 11.80 20.88
N TRP A 90 -41.58 11.72 19.64
CA TRP A 90 -41.51 10.48 18.85
C TRP A 90 -40.14 10.32 18.21
N LYS A 91 -39.77 9.07 17.93
CA LYS A 91 -38.61 8.72 17.12
C LYS A 91 -39.02 7.76 16.01
N ALA A 92 -38.47 7.96 14.83
CA ALA A 92 -38.52 7.05 13.70
C ALA A 92 -37.10 6.60 13.37
N GLU A 93 -36.89 5.31 13.25
CA GLU A 93 -35.59 4.71 12.96
C GLU A 93 -35.66 3.99 11.61
N LEU A 94 -34.65 4.21 10.77
CA LEU A 94 -34.41 3.49 9.53
C LEU A 94 -33.12 2.69 9.70
N ASP A 95 -33.24 1.38 9.70
CA ASP A 95 -32.12 0.45 9.60
C ASP A 95 -31.70 0.38 8.13
N ILE A 96 -30.45 0.71 7.83
CA ILE A 96 -29.89 0.68 6.48
C ILE A 96 -29.19 -0.66 6.30
N ASP A 97 -29.75 -1.50 5.45
CA ASP A 97 -29.21 -2.80 5.11
C ASP A 97 -29.51 -3.18 3.65
N GLU A 98 -29.07 -4.38 3.25
CA GLU A 98 -29.31 -4.96 1.92
C GLU A 98 -30.79 -5.03 1.50
N SER A 99 -31.75 -4.95 2.43
CA SER A 99 -33.18 -4.95 2.10
C SER A 99 -33.65 -3.61 1.52
N VAL A 100 -32.87 -2.53 1.72
CA VAL A 100 -33.19 -1.18 1.24
C VAL A 100 -32.53 -0.94 -0.12
N ALA A 101 -33.00 -1.66 -1.15
CA ALA A 101 -32.46 -1.59 -2.52
C ALA A 101 -32.44 -0.17 -3.13
N ALA A 102 -33.27 0.75 -2.63
CA ALA A 102 -33.24 2.16 -3.03
C ALA A 102 -31.88 2.84 -2.76
N LEU A 103 -31.13 2.34 -1.78
CA LEU A 103 -29.86 2.90 -1.33
C LEU A 103 -28.65 2.07 -1.78
N GLU A 104 -28.82 0.94 -2.45
CA GLU A 104 -27.70 0.07 -2.85
C GLU A 104 -26.74 0.78 -3.83
N ASP A 105 -25.44 0.76 -3.52
CA ASP A 105 -24.36 1.37 -4.30
C ASP A 105 -24.61 2.84 -4.67
N LYS A 106 -25.05 3.63 -3.68
CA LYS A 106 -25.41 5.03 -3.85
C LYS A 106 -24.97 5.86 -2.66
N GLU A 107 -24.83 7.15 -2.94
CA GLU A 107 -24.63 8.19 -1.95
C GLU A 107 -25.62 9.33 -2.16
N GLY A 108 -26.00 10.02 -1.08
CA GLY A 108 -26.96 11.10 -1.16
C GLY A 108 -27.42 11.61 0.19
N PHE A 109 -28.28 12.62 0.18
CA PHE A 109 -28.89 13.16 1.39
C PHE A 109 -30.33 12.66 1.55
N PHE A 110 -30.75 12.48 2.80
CA PHE A 110 -32.13 12.15 3.12
C PHE A 110 -32.99 13.39 3.28
N GLY A 111 -34.09 13.43 2.54
CA GLY A 111 -35.30 14.13 2.98
C GLY A 111 -36.14 13.24 3.90
N PHE A 112 -37.30 13.74 4.33
CA PHE A 112 -38.25 12.92 5.07
C PHE A 112 -39.69 13.43 4.93
N LYS A 113 -40.64 12.56 5.23
CA LYS A 113 -42.07 12.81 5.18
C LYS A 113 -42.72 12.22 6.41
N ILE A 114 -43.41 13.04 7.19
CA ILE A 114 -44.14 12.63 8.39
C ILE A 114 -45.63 12.90 8.16
N THR A 115 -46.46 11.88 8.34
CA THR A 115 -47.91 12.00 8.44
C THR A 115 -48.33 11.73 9.87
N VAL A 116 -48.99 12.69 10.52
CA VAL A 116 -49.44 12.57 11.91
C VAL A 116 -50.93 12.80 12.04
N PHE A 117 -51.54 12.16 13.03
CA PHE A 117 -52.95 12.31 13.37
C PHE A 117 -53.09 12.65 14.85
N ASP A 118 -53.90 13.64 15.17
CA ASP A 118 -54.35 13.82 16.56
C ASP A 118 -55.42 12.77 16.93
N LYS A 119 -55.92 12.83 18.17
CA LYS A 119 -56.96 11.90 18.65
C LYS A 119 -58.34 12.13 18.01
N SER A 120 -58.61 13.35 17.57
CA SER A 120 -59.84 13.72 16.87
C SER A 120 -59.83 13.19 15.43
N GLY A 121 -58.65 12.91 14.89
CA GLY A 121 -58.40 12.42 13.54
C GLY A 121 -58.03 13.51 12.55
N ASN A 122 -57.66 14.71 13.01
CA ASN A 122 -57.13 15.73 12.11
C ASN A 122 -55.72 15.30 11.66
N GLU A 123 -55.49 15.37 10.36
CA GLU A 123 -54.26 14.91 9.71
C GLU A 123 -53.32 16.08 9.42
N ARG A 124 -52.03 15.86 9.58
CA ARG A 124 -50.99 16.75 9.06
C ARG A 124 -49.91 15.96 8.33
N LEU A 125 -49.57 16.45 7.13
CA LEU A 125 -48.38 16.07 6.38
C LEU A 125 -47.30 17.14 6.57
N VAL A 126 -46.08 16.68 6.86
CA VAL A 126 -44.85 17.50 6.87
C VAL A 126 -43.84 16.82 5.96
N ARG A 127 -43.25 17.57 5.03
CA ARG A 127 -42.29 17.03 4.06
C ARG A 127 -41.09 17.94 3.94
N PHE A 128 -39.91 17.34 4.05
CA PHE A 128 -38.62 17.97 3.85
C PHE A 128 -37.89 17.25 2.71
N GLU A 129 -37.29 18.03 1.82
CA GLU A 129 -36.42 17.52 0.76
C GLU A 129 -35.01 18.07 0.98
N ASP A 130 -33.99 17.24 0.71
CA ASP A 130 -32.59 17.66 0.66
C ASP A 130 -32.10 17.55 -0.78
N ASP A 131 -31.61 18.66 -1.33
CA ASP A 131 -31.10 18.76 -2.71
C ASP A 131 -29.57 18.66 -2.79
N GLY A 132 -28.92 18.27 -1.70
CA GLY A 132 -27.48 18.25 -1.53
C GLY A 132 -26.92 19.55 -0.93
N THR A 133 -27.57 20.68 -1.17
CA THR A 133 -27.13 21.99 -0.65
C THR A 133 -27.77 22.34 0.68
N GLY A 134 -28.99 21.85 0.94
CA GLY A 134 -29.66 22.03 2.21
C GLY A 134 -30.98 21.27 2.32
N LEU A 135 -31.44 21.13 3.56
CA LEU A 135 -32.70 20.48 3.90
C LEU A 135 -33.81 21.54 4.01
N SER A 136 -34.79 21.47 3.12
CA SER A 136 -35.85 22.48 2.99
C SER A 136 -37.23 21.90 3.28
N GLN A 137 -38.04 22.64 4.04
CA GLN A 137 -39.44 22.27 4.28
C GLN A 137 -40.27 22.59 3.04
N ILE A 138 -40.92 21.58 2.48
CA ILE A 138 -41.81 21.68 1.33
C ILE A 138 -43.28 21.73 1.77
N GLU A 139 -43.64 20.94 2.80
CA GLU A 139 -45.00 20.90 3.36
C GLU A 139 -45.01 21.06 4.90
N PRO A 140 -46.06 21.67 5.48
CA PRO A 140 -47.21 22.25 4.78
C PRO A 140 -46.90 23.61 4.14
N SER A 141 -47.50 23.86 2.98
CA SER A 141 -47.42 25.13 2.25
C SER A 141 -48.72 25.96 2.33
N GLY A 142 -48.67 27.24 1.93
CA GLY A 142 -49.85 28.10 1.85
C GLY A 142 -50.31 28.71 3.18
N VAL A 143 -51.63 28.80 3.38
CA VAL A 143 -52.24 29.52 4.53
C VAL A 143 -52.12 28.80 5.87
N ASP A 144 -51.91 27.48 5.85
CA ASP A 144 -51.73 26.63 7.03
C ASP A 144 -50.25 26.26 7.23
N ALA A 145 -49.33 26.99 6.57
CA ALA A 145 -47.90 26.77 6.70
C ALA A 145 -47.40 27.12 8.10
N PHE A 146 -46.53 26.26 8.64
CA PHE A 146 -45.75 26.49 9.84
C PHE A 146 -44.32 26.00 9.59
N ALA A 147 -43.38 26.50 10.37
CA ALA A 147 -41.98 26.10 10.26
C ALA A 147 -41.63 25.09 11.37
N SER A 148 -41.16 23.91 10.98
CA SER A 148 -40.51 23.00 11.92
C SER A 148 -39.07 23.42 12.14
N VAL A 149 -38.58 23.32 13.37
CA VAL A 149 -37.22 23.71 13.73
C VAL A 149 -36.31 22.48 13.80
N ASN A 150 -35.23 22.46 13.01
CA ASN A 150 -34.15 21.49 13.19
C ASN A 150 -33.33 21.87 14.43
N GLN A 151 -33.53 21.16 15.53
CA GLN A 151 -32.91 21.49 16.82
C GLN A 151 -31.40 21.35 16.84
N THR A 152 -30.87 20.48 15.98
CA THR A 152 -29.44 20.14 15.96
C THR A 152 -28.69 20.87 14.85
N GLY A 153 -29.40 21.35 13.84
CA GLY A 153 -28.81 21.88 12.60
C GLY A 153 -28.28 20.80 11.66
N PHE A 154 -28.25 19.52 12.08
CA PHE A 154 -27.68 18.45 11.27
C PHE A 154 -28.62 17.99 10.17
N ARG A 155 -28.04 17.67 9.01
CA ARG A 155 -28.67 16.91 7.92
C ARG A 155 -28.27 15.44 8.02
N ALA A 156 -28.87 14.57 7.20
CA ALA A 156 -28.51 13.15 7.14
C ALA A 156 -28.05 12.80 5.71
N ARG A 157 -26.87 12.19 5.59
CA ARG A 157 -26.29 11.68 4.35
C ARG A 157 -26.08 10.19 4.47
N PHE A 158 -26.55 9.44 3.48
CA PHE A 158 -26.18 8.05 3.31
C PHE A 158 -25.06 7.93 2.29
N ASP A 159 -24.23 6.92 2.51
CA ASP A 159 -23.22 6.50 1.58
C ASP A 159 -23.03 5.00 1.76
N THR A 160 -23.52 4.22 0.79
CA THR A 160 -23.38 2.76 0.75
C THR A 160 -22.41 2.32 -0.34
N LYS A 161 -21.90 3.29 -1.13
CA LYS A 161 -20.95 3.03 -2.19
C LYS A 161 -19.59 2.76 -1.56
N ARG A 162 -18.88 1.76 -2.05
CA ARG A 162 -17.51 1.48 -1.57
C ARG A 162 -16.53 2.39 -2.29
N PRO A 163 -15.45 2.82 -1.63
CA PRO A 163 -14.34 3.48 -2.32
C PRO A 163 -13.69 2.51 -3.30
N GLU A 164 -13.05 3.03 -4.34
CA GLU A 164 -12.25 2.26 -5.30
C GLU A 164 -10.77 2.65 -5.14
N VAL A 165 -9.86 1.70 -5.40
CA VAL A 165 -8.42 2.00 -5.55
C VAL A 165 -8.12 2.02 -7.04
N GLU A 166 -8.13 3.20 -7.63
CA GLU A 166 -8.16 3.38 -9.09
C GLU A 166 -6.81 3.08 -9.74
N GLU A 167 -5.72 3.57 -9.14
CA GLU A 167 -4.37 3.44 -9.68
C GLU A 167 -3.35 3.04 -8.61
N ILE A 168 -2.33 2.31 -9.02
CA ILE A 168 -1.13 2.02 -8.22
C ILE A 168 0.16 2.32 -8.99
N ALA A 169 1.22 2.60 -8.24
CA ALA A 169 2.58 2.73 -8.78
C ALA A 169 3.62 2.25 -7.76
N LEU A 170 4.66 1.58 -8.25
CA LEU A 170 5.75 1.05 -7.44
C LEU A 170 7.06 1.77 -7.74
N THR A 171 7.73 2.25 -6.69
CA THR A 171 9.05 2.87 -6.76
C THR A 171 9.97 2.32 -5.69
N SER A 172 11.29 2.45 -5.90
CA SER A 172 12.32 2.01 -4.97
C SER A 172 13.40 3.08 -4.85
N THR A 173 14.09 3.13 -3.71
CA THR A 173 15.32 3.93 -3.55
C THR A 173 16.50 3.36 -4.34
N ASN A 174 16.42 2.09 -4.76
CA ASN A 174 17.41 1.49 -5.62
C ASN A 174 17.27 2.02 -7.04
N SER A 175 18.33 2.67 -7.54
CA SER A 175 18.39 3.14 -8.93
C SER A 175 18.86 2.06 -9.91
N GLY A 176 19.19 0.86 -9.43
CA GLY A 176 19.60 -0.27 -10.25
C GLY A 176 18.46 -0.78 -11.12
N GLU A 177 18.81 -1.25 -12.31
CA GLU A 177 17.87 -1.87 -13.25
C GLU A 177 18.46 -3.19 -13.74
N ASN A 178 17.60 -4.15 -14.04
CA ASN A 178 18.00 -5.39 -14.72
C ASN A 178 17.05 -5.66 -15.90
N PRO A 179 17.09 -4.84 -16.96
CA PRO A 179 16.15 -4.96 -18.07
C PRO A 179 16.34 -6.26 -18.88
N ASP A 180 17.53 -6.84 -18.85
CA ASP A 180 17.86 -8.07 -19.59
C ASP A 180 17.22 -9.30 -18.97
N ASP A 181 17.24 -9.41 -17.64
CA ASP A 181 16.72 -10.58 -16.93
C ASP A 181 15.33 -10.31 -16.30
N PHE A 182 15.05 -9.08 -15.89
CA PHE A 182 13.82 -8.69 -15.17
C PHE A 182 13.28 -7.32 -15.64
N PRO A 183 12.78 -7.21 -16.88
CA PRO A 183 12.23 -5.96 -17.40
C PRO A 183 11.07 -5.46 -16.54
N ASN A 184 10.91 -4.13 -16.47
CA ASN A 184 9.87 -3.44 -15.70
C ASN A 184 9.79 -3.85 -14.22
N SER A 185 10.94 -4.15 -13.59
CA SER A 185 11.01 -4.47 -12.17
C SER A 185 11.74 -3.37 -11.40
N ARG A 186 11.18 -2.98 -10.25
CA ARG A 186 11.90 -2.21 -9.23
C ARG A 186 12.69 -3.18 -8.37
N LEU A 187 14.00 -3.03 -8.40
CA LEU A 187 14.90 -3.80 -7.55
C LEU A 187 14.90 -3.22 -6.14
N VAL A 188 14.94 -4.08 -5.14
CA VAL A 188 15.15 -3.70 -3.74
C VAL A 188 16.08 -4.71 -3.07
N THR A 189 17.03 -4.22 -2.27
CA THR A 189 17.90 -5.02 -1.40
C THR A 189 17.90 -4.47 0.04
N ASN A 190 18.59 -5.12 0.96
CA ASN A 190 18.83 -4.66 2.32
C ASN A 190 19.34 -3.20 2.33
N GLY A 191 18.59 -2.33 3.01
CA GLY A 191 18.81 -0.89 3.11
C GLY A 191 17.94 -0.04 2.18
N ASP A 192 17.26 -0.64 1.19
CA ASP A 192 16.35 0.08 0.30
C ASP A 192 14.96 0.27 0.89
N THR A 193 14.29 1.35 0.48
CA THR A 193 12.87 1.58 0.76
C THR A 193 12.05 1.31 -0.50
N LEU A 194 11.06 0.44 -0.36
CA LEU A 194 10.01 0.19 -1.34
C LEU A 194 8.82 1.11 -1.06
N THR A 195 8.32 1.78 -2.09
CA THR A 195 7.13 2.64 -1.98
C THR A 195 6.04 2.13 -2.91
N LEU A 196 4.87 1.87 -2.33
CA LEU A 196 3.60 1.70 -3.06
C LEU A 196 2.81 3.00 -2.97
N SER A 197 2.59 3.65 -4.10
CA SER A 197 1.67 4.77 -4.23
C SER A 197 0.34 4.27 -4.76
N PHE A 198 -0.77 4.82 -4.26
CA PHE A 198 -2.11 4.49 -4.76
C PHE A 198 -3.04 5.71 -4.72
N GLU A 199 -4.01 5.72 -5.62
CA GLU A 199 -5.06 6.74 -5.73
C GLU A 199 -6.43 6.09 -5.52
N THR A 200 -7.34 6.82 -4.88
CA THR A 200 -8.68 6.33 -4.52
C THR A 200 -9.75 7.23 -5.11
N SER A 201 -10.92 6.67 -5.39
CA SER A 201 -12.05 7.39 -6.01
C SER A 201 -12.61 8.53 -5.15
N GLU A 202 -12.26 8.56 -3.87
CA GLU A 202 -12.77 9.51 -2.89
C GLU A 202 -11.82 9.67 -1.70
N ARG A 203 -12.11 10.64 -0.84
CA ARG A 203 -11.32 10.92 0.36
C ARG A 203 -11.44 9.78 1.37
N ILE A 204 -10.32 9.15 1.69
CA ILE A 204 -10.24 8.06 2.68
C ILE A 204 -10.03 8.60 4.10
N SER A 205 -10.39 7.80 5.10
CA SER A 205 -10.22 8.17 6.50
C SER A 205 -8.74 8.36 6.91
N LEU A 206 -8.52 9.34 7.78
CA LEU A 206 -7.23 9.73 8.35
C LEU A 206 -7.11 9.26 9.81
N GLN A 207 -5.91 9.37 10.38
CA GLN A 207 -5.65 9.03 11.80
C GLN A 207 -6.54 9.80 12.78
N ASN A 208 -6.92 11.04 12.45
CA ASN A 208 -7.76 11.87 13.31
C ASN A 208 -9.26 11.51 13.21
N ASP A 209 -9.64 10.66 12.24
CA ASP A 209 -11.01 10.17 12.10
C ASP A 209 -11.20 8.92 12.96
N VAL A 210 -12.24 8.88 13.79
CA VAL A 210 -12.62 7.70 14.61
C VAL A 210 -11.41 7.00 15.25
N ASP A 211 -10.55 7.80 15.91
CA ASP A 211 -9.31 7.37 16.57
C ASP A 211 -8.30 6.62 15.67
N GLY A 212 -8.37 6.81 14.35
CA GLY A 212 -7.51 6.21 13.34
C GLY A 212 -7.87 4.79 12.95
N SER A 213 -8.94 4.23 13.51
CA SER A 213 -9.42 2.88 13.20
C SER A 213 -9.78 2.64 11.73
N ARG A 214 -9.89 3.72 10.93
CA ARG A 214 -10.27 3.70 9.52
C ARG A 214 -9.13 4.12 8.58
N LYS A 215 -7.92 4.28 9.09
CA LYS A 215 -6.75 4.58 8.26
C LYS A 215 -6.49 3.44 7.25
N PRO A 216 -5.98 3.72 6.04
CA PRO A 216 -5.57 2.66 5.12
C PRO A 216 -4.57 1.69 5.76
N LEU A 217 -4.68 0.42 5.36
CA LEU A 217 -3.74 -0.64 5.73
C LEU A 217 -3.08 -1.17 4.46
N VAL A 218 -1.76 -1.36 4.52
CA VAL A 218 -0.97 -1.89 3.41
C VAL A 218 -0.05 -2.99 3.91
N SER A 219 0.01 -4.09 3.17
CA SER A 219 0.95 -5.18 3.40
C SER A 219 1.58 -5.61 2.07
N PHE A 220 2.85 -6.00 2.10
CA PHE A 220 3.51 -6.73 1.01
C PHE A 220 3.52 -8.22 1.30
N PHE A 221 3.73 -9.07 0.29
CA PHE A 221 3.80 -10.52 0.46
C PHE A 221 5.00 -11.12 -0.25
N ASN A 222 5.70 -12.01 0.45
CA ASN A 222 6.61 -12.98 -0.16
C ASN A 222 5.98 -14.38 -0.03
N GLY A 223 5.36 -14.88 -1.09
CA GLY A 223 4.60 -16.13 -1.02
C GLY A 223 3.44 -16.05 -0.03
N LEU A 224 3.54 -16.75 1.11
CA LEU A 224 2.55 -16.73 2.19
C LEU A 224 2.91 -15.80 3.34
N ASP A 225 4.13 -15.25 3.36
CA ASP A 225 4.60 -14.39 4.43
C ASP A 225 4.14 -12.96 4.19
N GLU A 226 3.37 -12.42 5.13
CA GLU A 226 2.88 -11.05 5.12
C GLU A 226 3.88 -10.09 5.78
N LEU A 227 4.14 -8.98 5.09
CA LEU A 227 5.04 -7.90 5.47
C LEU A 227 4.22 -6.62 5.66
N PRO A 228 3.61 -6.42 6.84
CA PRO A 228 2.77 -5.25 7.09
C PRO A 228 3.60 -3.97 7.07
N VAL A 229 3.07 -2.92 6.45
CA VAL A 229 3.62 -1.57 6.54
C VAL A 229 3.08 -0.92 7.82
N SER A 230 3.95 -0.31 8.62
CA SER A 230 3.51 0.35 9.85
C SER A 230 2.63 1.56 9.52
N ASP A 231 1.70 1.88 10.43
CA ASP A 231 0.78 2.99 10.24
C ASP A 231 1.54 4.30 9.97
N GLU A 232 2.65 4.58 10.65
CA GLU A 232 3.42 5.81 10.48
C GLU A 232 3.98 5.99 9.06
N ASN A 233 4.20 4.88 8.34
CA ASN A 233 4.73 4.86 6.98
C ASN A 233 3.63 4.83 5.90
N ILE A 234 2.36 4.89 6.29
CA ILE A 234 1.22 5.05 5.39
C ILE A 234 0.74 6.50 5.49
N THR A 235 0.96 7.28 4.45
CA THR A 235 0.76 8.73 4.47
C THR A 235 0.15 9.24 3.18
N LEU A 236 -0.51 10.40 3.23
CA LEU A 236 -0.88 11.13 2.02
C LEU A 236 0.37 11.57 1.26
N GLN A 237 0.28 11.60 -0.07
CA GLN A 237 1.34 12.14 -0.90
C GLN A 237 1.47 13.64 -0.70
N SER A 238 2.69 14.19 -0.84
CA SER A 238 2.91 15.64 -0.68
C SER A 238 2.22 16.50 -1.73
N SER A 239 1.82 15.90 -2.86
CA SER A 239 1.06 16.54 -3.93
C SER A 239 -0.45 16.40 -3.77
N ASP A 240 -0.90 15.65 -2.76
CA ASP A 240 -2.31 15.44 -2.48
C ASP A 240 -2.97 16.70 -1.94
N THR A 241 -4.17 17.00 -2.44
CA THR A 241 -4.96 18.16 -1.99
C THR A 241 -6.38 17.81 -1.56
N ASP A 242 -6.84 16.62 -1.89
CA ASP A 242 -8.22 16.14 -1.71
C ASP A 242 -8.33 14.87 -0.85
N GLY A 243 -7.20 14.32 -0.38
CA GLY A 243 -7.14 13.15 0.50
C GLY A 243 -7.28 11.82 -0.23
N THR A 244 -7.01 11.80 -1.53
CA THR A 244 -7.20 10.63 -2.41
C THR A 244 -5.90 9.90 -2.74
N LYS A 245 -4.75 10.59 -2.65
CA LYS A 245 -3.44 10.09 -3.05
C LYS A 245 -2.60 9.71 -1.85
N TRP A 246 -2.29 8.43 -1.77
CA TRP A 246 -1.58 7.83 -0.65
C TRP A 246 -0.27 7.18 -1.09
N LYS A 247 0.62 7.00 -0.13
CA LYS A 247 1.83 6.17 -0.26
C LYS A 247 2.05 5.34 1.00
N ALA A 248 2.62 4.16 0.81
CA ALA A 248 3.06 3.25 1.85
C ALA A 248 4.54 2.89 1.63
N GLU A 249 5.36 3.00 2.67
CA GLU A 249 6.82 2.82 2.59
C GLU A 249 7.29 1.63 3.45
N LEU A 250 7.86 0.62 2.81
CA LEU A 250 8.47 -0.55 3.46
C LEU A 250 9.99 -0.47 3.36
N LEU A 251 10.68 -0.41 4.49
CA LEU A 251 12.14 -0.56 4.55
C LEU A 251 12.50 -2.05 4.44
N ILE A 252 13.32 -2.41 3.46
CA ILE A 252 13.86 -3.76 3.33
C ILE A 252 15.13 -3.84 4.17
N ASP A 253 15.11 -4.62 5.24
CA ASP A 253 16.26 -4.80 6.12
C ASP A 253 16.31 -6.19 6.76
N GLU A 254 17.32 -6.41 7.61
CA GLU A 254 17.58 -7.67 8.30
C GLU A 254 16.44 -8.11 9.24
N THR A 255 15.48 -7.23 9.58
CA THR A 255 14.33 -7.58 10.41
C THR A 255 13.26 -8.36 9.63
N LEU A 256 13.22 -8.20 8.30
CA LEU A 256 12.34 -8.95 7.40
C LEU A 256 12.94 -10.33 7.11
N THR A 257 12.86 -11.22 8.10
CA THR A 257 13.51 -12.56 8.04
C THR A 257 13.08 -13.42 6.85
N SER A 258 11.86 -13.27 6.34
CA SER A 258 11.37 -14.00 5.16
C SER A 258 11.98 -13.51 3.84
N LEU A 259 12.75 -12.42 3.86
CA LEU A 259 13.46 -11.90 2.69
C LEU A 259 14.96 -12.16 2.76
N GLN A 260 15.51 -12.67 3.87
CA GLN A 260 16.97 -12.76 4.09
C GLN A 260 17.63 -13.90 3.31
N ASP A 261 18.72 -13.58 2.60
CA ASP A 261 19.47 -14.52 1.74
C ASP A 261 18.59 -15.15 0.65
N GLU A 262 17.57 -14.41 0.21
CA GLU A 262 16.55 -14.84 -0.73
C GLU A 262 16.39 -13.83 -1.86
N GLU A 263 15.86 -14.32 -2.97
CA GLU A 263 15.49 -13.53 -4.14
C GLU A 263 14.07 -13.89 -4.56
N GLY A 264 13.24 -12.89 -4.82
CA GLY A 264 11.84 -13.14 -5.15
C GLY A 264 11.14 -11.93 -5.72
N SER A 265 9.83 -12.03 -5.80
CA SER A 265 8.96 -10.93 -6.19
C SER A 265 7.92 -10.72 -5.10
N LEU A 266 7.46 -9.49 -4.95
CA LEU A 266 6.50 -9.14 -3.91
C LEU A 266 5.12 -8.85 -4.50
N GLY A 267 4.11 -9.51 -3.94
CA GLY A 267 2.73 -9.06 -4.05
C GLY A 267 2.42 -7.98 -3.00
N PHE A 268 1.21 -7.43 -3.03
CA PHE A 268 0.75 -6.49 -2.00
C PHE A 268 -0.77 -6.50 -1.85
N LYS A 269 -1.25 -5.99 -0.72
CA LYS A 269 -2.67 -5.80 -0.40
C LYS A 269 -2.88 -4.42 0.16
N VAL A 270 -3.95 -3.78 -0.29
CA VAL A 270 -4.39 -2.48 0.20
C VAL A 270 -5.81 -2.62 0.71
N THR A 271 -6.06 -2.14 1.93
CA THR A 271 -7.41 -1.98 2.48
C THR A 271 -7.65 -0.51 2.76
N VAL A 272 -8.72 0.05 2.20
CA VAL A 272 -9.13 1.45 2.42
C VAL A 272 -10.54 1.49 2.99
N LEU A 273 -10.80 2.52 3.81
CA LEU A 273 -12.12 2.82 4.32
C LEU A 273 -12.45 4.30 4.08
N ASP A 274 -13.56 4.58 3.41
CA ASP A 274 -14.03 5.94 3.25
C ASP A 274 -14.42 6.58 4.60
N LYS A 275 -14.90 7.84 4.56
CA LYS A 275 -15.27 8.59 5.76
C LYS A 275 -16.44 8.00 6.53
N VAL A 276 -17.36 7.31 5.87
CA VAL A 276 -18.50 6.64 6.53
C VAL A 276 -18.14 5.24 7.02
N GLY A 277 -17.04 4.67 6.53
CA GLY A 277 -16.50 3.37 6.88
C GLY A 277 -16.84 2.26 5.88
N ASN A 278 -17.27 2.56 4.65
CA ASN A 278 -17.33 1.50 3.62
C ASN A 278 -15.92 1.08 3.26
N ARG A 279 -15.73 -0.23 3.10
CA ARG A 279 -14.41 -0.85 2.99
C ARG A 279 -14.20 -1.40 1.59
N ARG A 280 -12.99 -1.19 1.07
CA ARG A 280 -12.50 -1.83 -0.15
C ARG A 280 -11.18 -2.55 0.12
N VAL A 281 -11.03 -3.72 -0.50
CA VAL A 281 -9.75 -4.46 -0.51
C VAL A 281 -9.34 -4.75 -1.95
N ILE A 282 -8.07 -4.53 -2.23
CA ILE A 282 -7.41 -5.07 -3.41
C ILE A 282 -6.20 -5.89 -2.99
N GLU A 283 -5.89 -6.92 -3.75
CA GLU A 283 -4.70 -7.73 -3.57
C GLU A 283 -4.07 -8.05 -4.92
N PHE A 284 -2.78 -7.82 -5.04
CA PHE A 284 -1.98 -8.19 -6.19
C PHE A 284 -1.02 -9.30 -5.79
N SER A 285 -1.05 -10.41 -6.52
CA SER A 285 -0.02 -11.46 -6.42
C SER A 285 1.01 -11.27 -7.52
N ASP A 286 2.26 -11.52 -7.16
CA ASP A 286 3.35 -11.59 -8.11
C ASP A 286 3.89 -13.04 -8.17
N ASP A 287 3.86 -13.66 -9.35
CA ASP A 287 4.27 -15.06 -9.56
C ASP A 287 5.73 -15.23 -10.07
N GLY A 288 6.48 -14.13 -10.20
CA GLY A 288 7.85 -14.13 -10.72
C GLY A 288 7.97 -14.39 -12.23
N THR A 289 6.88 -14.68 -12.96
CA THR A 289 6.94 -14.96 -14.40
C THR A 289 7.07 -13.68 -15.23
N PHE A 290 7.86 -13.70 -16.30
CA PHE A 290 8.01 -12.61 -17.27
C PHE A 290 8.15 -13.18 -18.70
N GLY A 291 7.56 -12.54 -19.71
CA GLY A 291 7.66 -12.99 -21.12
C GLY A 291 6.69 -12.30 -22.10
N ASP A 292 6.86 -12.62 -23.40
CA ASP A 292 6.19 -11.99 -24.56
C ASP A 292 4.65 -12.18 -24.63
N SER A 293 4.07 -13.07 -23.81
CA SER A 293 2.64 -13.35 -23.77
C SER A 293 1.99 -12.79 -22.51
N PHE A 294 1.79 -11.48 -22.47
CA PHE A 294 0.76 -10.75 -21.69
C PHE A 294 0.42 -11.24 -20.26
N VAL A 295 1.39 -11.75 -19.51
CA VAL A 295 1.29 -11.88 -18.07
C VAL A 295 2.47 -11.11 -17.51
N SER A 296 2.25 -9.82 -17.26
CA SER A 296 3.00 -9.13 -16.22
C SER A 296 2.77 -9.93 -14.94
N GLY A 297 3.78 -10.60 -14.40
CA GLY A 297 3.59 -11.55 -13.30
C GLY A 297 2.88 -10.99 -12.06
N LEU A 298 2.75 -9.66 -11.95
CA LEU A 298 1.87 -8.96 -11.01
C LEU A 298 0.42 -8.92 -11.53
N THR A 299 -0.49 -9.64 -10.87
CA THR A 299 -1.90 -9.76 -11.24
C THR A 299 -2.81 -9.46 -10.05
N GLN A 300 -3.85 -8.67 -10.27
CA GLN A 300 -4.89 -8.43 -9.27
C GLN A 300 -5.71 -9.71 -9.05
N LYS A 301 -5.97 -10.06 -7.79
CA LYS A 301 -6.81 -11.19 -7.42
C LYS A 301 -8.28 -10.79 -7.34
N ASP A 302 -9.13 -11.68 -7.79
CA ASP A 302 -10.57 -11.64 -7.52
C ASP A 302 -10.82 -12.03 -6.06
N LEU A 303 -11.36 -11.10 -5.28
CA LEU A 303 -11.70 -11.32 -3.88
C LEU A 303 -13.21 -11.42 -3.71
N GLU A 304 -13.66 -12.45 -2.99
CA GLU A 304 -15.08 -12.67 -2.74
C GLU A 304 -15.71 -11.45 -2.04
N GLY A 305 -16.79 -10.94 -2.62
CA GLY A 305 -17.53 -9.81 -2.07
C GLY A 305 -16.94 -8.43 -2.37
N GLU A 306 -15.80 -8.32 -3.06
CA GLU A 306 -15.26 -7.03 -3.53
C GLU A 306 -15.79 -6.64 -4.93
N GLY A 307 -16.36 -7.58 -5.69
CA GLY A 307 -16.91 -7.33 -7.02
C GLY A 307 -15.86 -7.04 -8.09
N ASP A 308 -16.31 -6.75 -9.31
CA ASP A 308 -15.46 -6.62 -10.49
C ASP A 308 -14.99 -5.17 -10.65
N PHE A 309 -13.76 -4.87 -10.20
CA PHE A 309 -13.11 -3.58 -10.42
C PHE A 309 -11.62 -3.78 -10.70
N ASP A 310 -11.15 -3.17 -11.78
CA ASP A 310 -9.75 -3.25 -12.21
C ASP A 310 -8.96 -2.03 -11.72
N THR A 311 -7.95 -2.27 -10.88
CA THR A 311 -6.98 -1.26 -10.47
C THR A 311 -5.88 -1.14 -11.52
N LEU A 312 -5.65 0.08 -12.02
CA LEU A 312 -4.65 0.33 -13.04
C LEU A 312 -3.23 0.36 -12.44
N ASN A 313 -2.24 -0.16 -13.20
CA ASN A 313 -0.82 0.05 -12.94
C ASN A 313 -0.19 0.81 -14.13
N PRO A 314 -0.35 2.14 -14.22
CA PRO A 314 0.16 2.92 -15.35
C PRO A 314 1.68 2.86 -15.45
N SER A 315 2.35 2.67 -14.31
CA SER A 315 3.81 2.57 -14.23
C SER A 315 4.33 1.28 -14.89
N ASN A 316 3.50 0.25 -14.98
CA ASN A 316 3.81 -1.10 -15.45
C ASN A 316 4.98 -1.76 -14.68
N TYR A 317 5.36 -1.21 -13.52
CA TYR A 317 6.41 -1.76 -12.69
C TYR A 317 5.85 -2.78 -11.70
N ARG A 318 6.66 -3.81 -11.43
CA ARG A 318 6.52 -4.77 -10.33
C ARG A 318 7.70 -4.67 -9.37
N VAL A 319 7.70 -5.44 -8.29
CA VAL A 319 8.82 -5.48 -7.34
C VAL A 319 9.57 -6.80 -7.45
N ARG A 320 10.89 -6.72 -7.51
CA ARG A 320 11.81 -7.84 -7.33
C ARG A 320 12.73 -7.52 -6.16
N PHE A 321 12.71 -8.38 -5.15
CA PHE A 321 13.66 -8.26 -4.05
C PHE A 321 14.81 -9.23 -4.25
N ASP A 322 15.98 -8.82 -3.78
CA ASP A 322 17.21 -9.58 -3.86
C ASP A 322 18.12 -9.15 -2.71
N THR A 323 18.11 -9.94 -1.63
CA THR A 323 18.99 -9.73 -0.48
C THR A 323 20.15 -10.72 -0.45
N LYS A 324 20.20 -11.62 -1.43
CA LYS A 324 21.22 -12.65 -1.53
C LYS A 324 22.51 -12.03 -2.01
N LEU A 325 23.63 -12.40 -1.39
CA LEU A 325 24.92 -11.88 -1.83
C LEU A 325 25.43 -12.69 -3.03
N PRO A 326 26.04 -12.06 -4.04
CA PRO A 326 26.73 -12.79 -5.09
C PRO A 326 27.90 -13.59 -4.51
N GLU A 327 28.16 -14.77 -5.07
CA GLU A 327 29.29 -15.61 -4.69
C GLU A 327 30.36 -15.65 -5.79
N VAL A 328 31.62 -15.85 -5.40
CA VAL A 328 32.69 -16.22 -6.33
C VAL A 328 32.90 -17.73 -6.22
N GLU A 329 32.36 -18.46 -7.18
CA GLU A 329 32.28 -19.92 -7.18
C GLU A 329 33.63 -20.59 -7.52
N SER A 330 34.41 -19.97 -8.40
CA SER A 330 35.72 -20.48 -8.78
C SER A 330 36.67 -19.38 -9.19
N ILE A 331 37.96 -19.69 -9.07
CA ILE A 331 39.08 -18.83 -9.44
C ILE A 331 40.11 -19.65 -10.20
N ASN A 332 40.78 -19.02 -11.15
CA ASN A 332 41.91 -19.59 -11.87
C ASN A 332 42.96 -18.50 -12.09
N LEU A 333 44.20 -18.80 -11.72
CA LEU A 333 45.32 -17.90 -11.94
C LEU A 333 46.10 -18.37 -13.16
N LEU A 334 46.47 -17.43 -14.02
CA LEU A 334 47.27 -17.66 -15.22
C LEU A 334 48.44 -16.69 -15.27
N SER A 335 49.54 -17.12 -15.89
CA SER A 335 50.71 -16.29 -16.14
C SER A 335 51.02 -16.31 -17.64
N SER A 336 51.49 -15.18 -18.17
CA SER A 336 52.08 -15.14 -19.52
C SER A 336 53.43 -15.87 -19.60
N ASN A 337 54.01 -16.21 -18.46
CA ASN A 337 55.23 -16.99 -18.36
C ASN A 337 54.92 -18.49 -18.43
N PRO A 338 55.43 -19.23 -19.44
CA PRO A 338 55.22 -20.67 -19.52
C PRO A 338 56.08 -21.46 -18.53
N GLY A 339 56.96 -20.79 -17.78
CA GLY A 339 57.84 -21.40 -16.81
C GLY A 339 57.07 -22.02 -15.64
N SER A 340 57.44 -23.24 -15.28
CA SER A 340 57.01 -23.91 -14.06
C SER A 340 58.25 -24.27 -13.24
N ASN A 341 58.18 -24.16 -11.92
CA ASN A 341 59.22 -24.69 -11.04
C ASN A 341 58.63 -25.75 -10.10
N SER A 342 59.13 -26.98 -10.20
CA SER A 342 58.73 -28.09 -9.34
C SER A 342 59.06 -27.87 -7.87
N ASP A 343 60.08 -27.06 -7.57
CA ASP A 343 60.56 -26.84 -6.20
C ASP A 343 59.54 -26.07 -5.34
N TYR A 344 58.64 -25.31 -5.99
CA TYR A 344 57.57 -24.55 -5.33
C TYR A 344 56.19 -25.21 -5.49
N ASN A 345 56.09 -26.35 -6.18
CA ASN A 345 54.84 -27.06 -6.36
C ASN A 345 54.71 -28.21 -5.36
N THR A 346 53.58 -28.27 -4.68
CA THR A 346 53.17 -29.38 -3.82
C THR A 346 51.91 -30.06 -4.36
N ASP A 347 51.49 -31.16 -3.74
CA ASP A 347 50.22 -31.83 -4.10
C ASP A 347 48.99 -30.93 -3.90
N VAL A 348 49.12 -29.87 -3.08
CA VAL A 348 48.02 -28.98 -2.67
C VAL A 348 48.23 -27.51 -3.06
N SER A 349 49.39 -27.14 -3.60
CA SER A 349 49.70 -25.78 -4.04
C SER A 349 50.55 -25.81 -5.31
N LYS A 350 50.19 -24.98 -6.29
CA LYS A 350 51.00 -24.78 -7.49
C LYS A 350 51.31 -23.30 -7.62
N SER A 351 52.56 -22.98 -7.89
CA SER A 351 53.01 -21.60 -8.06
C SER A 351 53.19 -21.28 -9.54
N LEU A 352 52.72 -20.10 -9.92
CA LEU A 352 53.00 -19.51 -11.21
C LEU A 352 54.25 -18.65 -11.09
N LEU A 353 55.12 -18.70 -12.09
CA LEU A 353 56.28 -17.83 -12.15
C LEU A 353 55.92 -16.54 -12.88
N LEU A 354 56.45 -15.44 -12.38
CA LEU A 354 56.30 -14.10 -12.93
C LEU A 354 57.67 -13.42 -12.86
N ARG A 355 58.05 -12.72 -13.92
CA ARG A 355 59.18 -11.78 -13.98
C ARG A 355 58.70 -10.42 -14.51
N ASP A 356 59.61 -9.45 -14.53
CA ASP A 356 59.36 -8.18 -15.17
C ASP A 356 58.76 -8.35 -16.58
N ASN A 357 57.77 -7.49 -16.88
CA ASN A 357 56.97 -7.49 -18.08
C ASN A 357 56.06 -8.71 -18.33
N ASP A 358 56.00 -9.69 -17.43
CA ASP A 358 54.96 -10.72 -17.49
C ASP A 358 53.59 -10.16 -17.08
N THR A 359 52.52 -10.88 -17.41
CA THR A 359 51.16 -10.55 -17.00
C THR A 359 50.58 -11.70 -16.17
N VAL A 360 50.07 -11.37 -14.99
CA VAL A 360 49.22 -12.27 -14.22
C VAL A 360 47.76 -12.01 -14.58
N SER A 361 47.00 -13.08 -14.82
CA SER A 361 45.56 -13.01 -15.05
C SER A 361 44.82 -13.78 -13.96
N LEU A 362 43.82 -13.15 -13.36
CA LEU A 362 42.86 -13.79 -12.46
C LEU A 362 41.54 -13.96 -13.21
N GLU A 363 41.21 -15.20 -13.53
CA GLU A 363 39.89 -15.59 -14.00
C GLU A 363 39.02 -15.98 -12.81
N PHE A 364 37.75 -15.58 -12.81
CA PHE A 364 36.81 -15.99 -11.78
C PHE A 364 35.39 -16.12 -12.32
N VAL A 365 34.60 -16.99 -11.69
CA VAL A 365 33.20 -17.24 -12.01
C VAL A 365 32.34 -16.84 -10.83
N THR A 366 31.27 -16.09 -11.08
CA THR A 366 30.30 -15.69 -10.06
C THR A 366 29.02 -16.52 -10.11
N SER A 367 28.25 -16.56 -9.02
CA SER A 367 26.95 -17.26 -8.94
C SER A 367 25.91 -16.71 -9.92
N GLU A 368 26.03 -15.44 -10.27
CA GLU A 368 25.06 -14.67 -11.03
C GLU A 368 25.71 -13.57 -11.87
N ARG A 369 24.91 -12.86 -12.66
CA ARG A 369 25.37 -11.75 -13.49
C ARG A 369 25.75 -10.55 -12.61
N ILE A 370 26.99 -10.10 -12.76
CA ILE A 370 27.52 -8.93 -12.04
C ILE A 370 27.31 -7.66 -12.87
N SER A 371 27.15 -6.53 -12.19
CA SER A 371 27.11 -5.21 -12.81
C SER A 371 28.36 -4.91 -13.65
N THR A 372 28.17 -4.16 -14.73
CA THR A 372 29.18 -3.82 -15.75
C THR A 372 29.38 -2.30 -15.84
N GLU A 373 30.25 -1.83 -16.75
CA GLU A 373 30.47 -0.40 -16.97
C GLU A 373 29.25 0.35 -17.51
N VAL A 374 28.28 -0.37 -18.09
CA VAL A 374 27.02 0.22 -18.59
C VAL A 374 26.06 0.48 -17.44
N ASP A 375 26.13 -0.33 -16.38
CA ASP A 375 25.24 -0.26 -15.23
C ASP A 375 25.64 0.89 -14.31
N LEU A 376 24.72 1.82 -14.08
CA LEU A 376 24.94 3.00 -13.21
C LEU A 376 26.26 3.72 -13.50
N LEU A 377 26.60 3.89 -14.79
CA LEU A 377 27.84 4.52 -15.24
C LEU A 377 29.12 3.85 -14.68
N GLY A 378 29.06 2.54 -14.45
CA GLY A 378 30.18 1.72 -13.99
C GLY A 378 30.47 1.82 -12.49
N LEU A 379 29.56 2.41 -11.71
CA LEU A 379 29.71 2.51 -10.24
C LEU A 379 29.70 1.14 -9.54
N ARG A 380 29.12 0.10 -10.18
CA ARG A 380 29.01 -1.25 -9.63
C ARG A 380 29.88 -2.29 -10.34
N LYS A 381 30.83 -1.86 -11.18
CA LYS A 381 31.67 -2.80 -11.91
C LYS A 381 32.57 -3.58 -10.95
N PRO A 382 32.98 -4.82 -11.29
CA PRO A 382 33.88 -5.59 -10.44
C PRO A 382 35.23 -4.89 -10.28
N GLU A 383 35.82 -5.04 -9.10
CA GLU A 383 37.14 -4.54 -8.75
C GLU A 383 38.05 -5.69 -8.33
N VAL A 384 39.27 -5.72 -8.87
CA VAL A 384 40.30 -6.70 -8.53
C VAL A 384 41.57 -5.96 -8.14
N LEU A 385 42.09 -6.30 -6.96
CA LEU A 385 43.35 -5.77 -6.44
C LEU A 385 44.30 -6.94 -6.20
N PHE A 386 45.50 -6.90 -6.78
CA PHE A 386 46.59 -7.81 -6.43
C PHE A 386 47.32 -7.29 -5.19
N ILE A 387 47.73 -8.19 -4.31
CA ILE A 387 48.31 -7.83 -3.00
C ILE A 387 49.77 -8.26 -2.96
N SER A 388 50.66 -7.29 -2.82
CA SER A 388 52.10 -7.48 -2.66
C SER A 388 52.53 -7.03 -1.27
N GLY A 389 52.61 -7.96 -0.32
CA GLY A 389 52.83 -7.62 1.10
C GLY A 389 51.64 -6.79 1.65
N THR A 390 51.88 -5.53 2.02
CA THR A 390 50.83 -4.62 2.49
C THR A 390 50.27 -3.71 1.39
N LYS A 391 50.85 -3.74 0.18
CA LYS A 391 50.44 -2.89 -0.93
C LYS A 391 49.36 -3.58 -1.76
N GLN A 392 48.32 -2.83 -2.13
CA GLN A 392 47.30 -3.24 -3.08
C GLN A 392 47.56 -2.56 -4.43
N LEU A 393 47.55 -3.37 -5.49
CA LEU A 393 47.79 -2.98 -6.88
C LEU A 393 46.50 -3.25 -7.67
N PRO A 394 45.82 -2.22 -8.20
CA PRO A 394 44.64 -2.43 -9.00
C PRO A 394 45.00 -3.17 -10.29
N ALA A 395 44.11 -4.06 -10.74
CA ALA A 395 44.23 -4.66 -12.07
C ALA A 395 44.22 -3.56 -13.14
N ASP A 396 45.05 -3.73 -14.18
CA ASP A 396 45.12 -2.83 -15.33
C ASP A 396 43.82 -2.86 -16.14
N ASN A 397 43.22 -4.04 -16.24
CA ASN A 397 41.91 -4.22 -16.85
C ASN A 397 41.12 -5.35 -16.17
N ILE A 398 39.80 -5.24 -16.26
CA ILE A 398 38.82 -6.24 -15.82
C ILE A 398 37.74 -6.28 -16.88
N SER A 399 37.41 -7.47 -17.36
CA SER A 399 36.46 -7.64 -18.46
C SER A 399 35.79 -9.01 -18.38
N LEU A 400 34.60 -9.13 -18.96
CA LEU A 400 33.98 -10.42 -19.24
C LEU A 400 34.88 -11.24 -20.18
N GLN A 401 34.89 -12.55 -19.98
CA GLN A 401 35.58 -13.45 -20.89
C GLN A 401 34.88 -13.43 -22.25
N SER A 402 35.63 -13.52 -23.35
CA SER A 402 35.13 -13.32 -24.73
C SER A 402 34.05 -14.30 -25.19
N THR A 403 33.80 -15.36 -24.42
CA THR A 403 32.78 -16.38 -24.69
C THR A 403 31.59 -16.32 -23.74
N ASP A 404 31.58 -15.35 -22.81
CA ASP A 404 30.57 -15.30 -21.77
C ASP A 404 29.34 -14.51 -22.21
N ALA A 405 28.28 -15.24 -22.55
CA ALA A 405 26.97 -14.68 -22.83
C ALA A 405 26.15 -14.41 -21.56
N ASN A 406 26.56 -14.94 -20.41
CA ASN A 406 25.75 -14.95 -19.18
C ASN A 406 26.15 -13.84 -18.19
N GLY A 407 27.33 -13.23 -18.38
CA GLY A 407 27.84 -12.13 -17.54
C GLY A 407 28.42 -12.57 -16.19
N ARG A 408 28.86 -13.83 -16.10
CA ARG A 408 29.35 -14.51 -14.89
C ARG A 408 30.86 -14.78 -14.88
N ASN A 409 31.48 -14.84 -16.06
CA ASN A 409 32.88 -15.26 -16.21
C ASN A 409 33.73 -14.02 -16.49
N TRP A 410 34.60 -13.71 -15.54
CA TRP A 410 35.41 -12.50 -15.58
C TRP A 410 36.90 -12.84 -15.67
N VAL A 411 37.67 -11.88 -16.18
CA VAL A 411 39.13 -11.93 -16.19
C VAL A 411 39.69 -10.55 -15.87
N ALA A 412 40.56 -10.51 -14.86
CA ALA A 412 41.33 -9.34 -14.46
C ALA A 412 42.81 -9.56 -14.76
N ARG A 413 43.52 -8.54 -15.24
CA ARG A 413 44.95 -8.66 -15.57
C ARG A 413 45.77 -7.57 -14.91
N LEU A 414 46.96 -7.94 -14.47
CA LEU A 414 47.99 -7.02 -14.00
C LEU A 414 49.30 -7.34 -14.70
N LYS A 415 49.90 -6.33 -15.32
CA LYS A 415 51.26 -6.39 -15.84
C LYS A 415 52.24 -6.18 -14.68
N ILE A 416 53.20 -7.08 -14.56
CA ILE A 416 54.31 -6.96 -13.61
C ILE A 416 55.30 -5.96 -14.19
N ASP A 417 55.57 -4.91 -13.42
CA ASP A 417 56.45 -3.81 -13.79
C ASP A 417 57.39 -3.53 -12.63
N GLU A 418 58.70 -3.75 -12.82
CA GLU A 418 59.71 -3.49 -11.80
C GLU A 418 59.83 -2.01 -11.41
N SER A 419 59.28 -1.08 -12.19
CA SER A 419 59.20 0.33 -11.80
C SER A 419 58.19 0.59 -10.68
N GLU A 420 57.24 -0.32 -10.45
CA GLU A 420 56.35 -0.28 -9.28
C GLU A 420 57.18 -0.60 -8.01
N PRO A 421 57.35 0.35 -7.07
CA PRO A 421 58.26 0.17 -5.94
C PRO A 421 57.93 -1.01 -5.03
N SER A 422 56.67 -1.46 -5.03
CA SER A 422 56.23 -2.64 -4.27
C SER A 422 56.56 -3.98 -4.93
N LEU A 423 57.04 -3.97 -6.17
CA LEU A 423 57.48 -5.14 -6.95
C LEU A 423 58.98 -5.12 -7.28
N SER A 424 59.64 -3.96 -7.23
CA SER A 424 61.09 -3.81 -7.48
C SER A 424 61.94 -4.71 -6.57
N ASP A 425 62.89 -5.45 -7.16
CA ASP A 425 63.79 -6.40 -6.47
C ASP A 425 63.05 -7.40 -5.54
N LYS A 426 61.78 -7.66 -5.80
CA LYS A 426 60.95 -8.49 -4.93
C LYS A 426 60.94 -9.96 -5.36
N GLU A 427 61.29 -10.83 -4.43
CA GLU A 427 61.04 -12.26 -4.50
C GLU A 427 59.97 -12.62 -3.47
N GLY A 428 58.81 -13.11 -3.93
CA GLY A 428 57.69 -13.44 -3.06
C GLY A 428 56.41 -13.75 -3.85
N TYR A 429 55.31 -13.87 -3.13
CA TYR A 429 54.01 -14.23 -3.69
C TYR A 429 53.05 -13.03 -3.74
N LEU A 430 52.06 -13.14 -4.63
CA LEU A 430 50.97 -12.17 -4.77
C LEU A 430 49.67 -12.78 -4.26
N GLY A 431 49.03 -12.10 -3.32
CA GLY A 431 47.62 -12.33 -3.00
C GLY A 431 46.71 -11.58 -3.97
N PHE A 432 45.40 -11.69 -3.77
CA PHE A 432 44.42 -10.88 -4.49
C PHE A 432 43.14 -10.68 -3.67
N LYS A 433 42.41 -9.62 -4.01
CA LYS A 433 41.11 -9.27 -3.47
C LYS A 433 40.16 -9.03 -4.64
N VAL A 434 38.98 -9.62 -4.58
CA VAL A 434 37.92 -9.42 -5.58
C VAL A 434 36.71 -8.83 -4.86
N LYS A 435 36.19 -7.73 -5.40
CA LYS A 435 34.91 -7.14 -5.03
C LYS A 435 33.97 -7.24 -6.23
N VAL A 436 32.78 -7.80 -6.03
CA VAL A 436 31.72 -7.91 -7.03
C VAL A 436 30.43 -7.32 -6.48
N GLN A 437 29.61 -6.78 -7.37
CA GLN A 437 28.25 -6.35 -7.07
C GLN A 437 27.29 -6.86 -8.12
N ASP A 438 26.20 -7.49 -7.71
CA ASP A 438 25.15 -7.89 -8.63
C ASP A 438 24.38 -6.68 -9.21
N LYS A 439 23.31 -6.95 -9.96
CA LYS A 439 22.46 -5.90 -10.55
C LYS A 439 21.64 -5.15 -9.51
N SER A 440 21.27 -5.80 -8.41
CA SER A 440 20.54 -5.21 -7.29
C SER A 440 21.46 -4.34 -6.41
N GLY A 441 22.78 -4.54 -6.49
CA GLY A 441 23.80 -3.82 -5.75
C GLY A 441 24.33 -4.55 -4.52
N ASN A 442 23.97 -5.82 -4.30
CA ASN A 442 24.53 -6.61 -3.21
C ASN A 442 26.02 -6.79 -3.42
N GLU A 443 26.82 -6.49 -2.40
CA GLU A 443 28.27 -6.51 -2.50
C GLU A 443 28.87 -7.74 -1.82
N ARG A 444 29.76 -8.42 -2.55
CA ARG A 444 30.64 -9.44 -1.99
C ARG A 444 32.09 -9.05 -2.17
N ILE A 445 32.87 -9.24 -1.11
CA ILE A 445 34.32 -9.11 -1.10
C ILE A 445 34.93 -10.44 -0.68
N ILE A 446 35.88 -10.93 -1.46
CA ILE A 446 36.75 -12.06 -1.13
C ILE A 446 38.20 -11.62 -1.15
N GLU A 447 39.01 -12.16 -0.23
CA GLU A 447 40.44 -11.89 -0.18
C GLU A 447 41.22 -13.18 0.05
N PHE A 448 42.26 -13.35 -0.74
CA PHE A 448 43.26 -14.40 -0.62
C PHE A 448 44.60 -13.71 -0.39
N SER A 449 45.11 -13.78 0.84
CA SER A 449 46.49 -13.36 1.14
C SER A 449 47.41 -14.54 0.85
N ASP A 450 48.55 -14.32 0.20
CA ASP A 450 49.59 -15.35 0.13
C ASP A 450 50.65 -15.07 1.21
N ASP A 451 50.83 -16.01 2.14
CA ASP A 451 51.81 -15.94 3.24
C ASP A 451 53.08 -16.77 2.97
N GLY A 452 53.21 -17.31 1.76
CA GLY A 452 54.33 -18.14 1.34
C GLY A 452 54.20 -19.63 1.66
N THR A 453 53.05 -20.08 2.18
CA THR A 453 52.80 -21.50 2.45
C THR A 453 51.59 -22.07 1.68
N SER A 454 50.57 -21.24 1.45
CA SER A 454 49.40 -21.53 0.61
C SER A 454 48.61 -20.24 0.35
N LEU A 455 47.55 -20.28 -0.46
CA LEU A 455 46.55 -19.21 -0.58
C LEU A 455 45.39 -19.48 0.41
N PRO A 456 45.49 -19.13 1.70
CA PRO A 456 44.36 -19.25 2.61
C PRO A 456 43.26 -18.25 2.24
N PHE A 457 42.05 -18.76 2.07
CA PHE A 457 40.85 -17.93 2.01
C PHE A 457 40.62 -17.24 3.36
N LYS A 458 40.55 -15.91 3.36
CA LYS A 458 40.08 -15.14 4.53
C LYS A 458 38.69 -14.59 4.23
N PRO A 459 37.62 -15.15 4.82
CA PRO A 459 36.32 -14.51 4.73
C PRO A 459 36.37 -13.18 5.51
N PHE A 460 36.09 -12.08 4.82
CA PHE A 460 35.78 -10.82 5.49
C PHE A 460 34.38 -10.94 6.11
N LEU A 461 34.33 -11.07 7.43
CA LEU A 461 33.11 -10.81 8.20
C LEU A 461 32.91 -9.29 8.21
N LYS A 462 31.79 -8.79 7.67
CA LYS A 462 31.41 -7.38 7.85
C LYS A 462 31.39 -7.05 9.35
N PRO A 463 31.85 -5.85 9.78
CA PRO A 463 31.64 -5.42 11.14
C PRO A 463 30.15 -5.18 11.36
N CYS A 464 29.54 -5.85 12.35
CA CYS A 464 28.27 -5.41 12.90
C CYS A 464 28.44 -3.97 13.38
N HIS A 465 27.83 -3.01 12.69
CA HIS A 465 27.62 -1.69 13.28
C HIS A 465 26.56 -1.85 14.37
N ARG A 466 26.99 -1.60 15.62
CA ARG A 466 26.13 -1.54 16.80
C ARG A 466 25.26 -0.30 16.82
#